data_AF-A0A7C4MV51-F1
#
_entry.id   AF-A0A7C4MV51-F1
#
_cell.length_a   1.000
_cell.length_b   1.000
_cell.length_c   1.000
_cell.angle_alpha   90.00
_cell.angle_beta   90.00
_cell.angle_gamma   90.00
#
_symmetry.space_group_name_H-M   'P 1'
#
loop_
_entity.id
_entity.type
_entity.pdbx_description
1 polymer ?
#
loop_
_entity_poly.entity_id
_entity_poly.type
_entity_poly.pdbx_seq_one_letter_code
_entity_poly.pdbx_strand_id
1 'polypeptide(L)'
;MHDQPFEIIAAGGGQNNGLLLREIAVRTGVSVAPISQVLPGSDALDAACAALLALCRIDDLPAGLPACTGASAPVVLGSIHPGSTASWQRLLHAMHSGERGPAATRRAAG
;
A
#
# COMPACT_ATOMS: atom_id res chain seq x y z
N MET A 1 5.65 -6.73 -29.40
CA MET A 1 6.83 -6.22 -28.68
C MET A 1 6.62 -6.59 -27.23
N HIS A 2 7.26 -7.66 -26.75
CA HIS A 2 7.15 -8.04 -25.34
C HIS A 2 7.98 -7.05 -24.55
N ASP A 3 7.32 -6.21 -23.75
CA ASP A 3 7.97 -5.30 -22.82
C ASP A 3 8.51 -6.16 -21.67
N GLN A 4 9.73 -6.67 -21.83
CA GLN A 4 10.39 -7.47 -20.81
C GLN A 4 10.65 -6.56 -19.59
N PRO A 5 10.31 -6.99 -18.37
CA PRO A 5 10.55 -6.20 -17.18
C PRO A 5 12.06 -5.97 -17.04
N PHE A 6 12.45 -4.72 -16.80
CA PHE A 6 13.85 -4.35 -16.60
C PHE A 6 14.36 -4.73 -15.20
N GLU A 7 13.45 -4.91 -14.24
CA GLU A 7 13.75 -5.21 -12.84
C GLU A 7 12.57 -5.95 -12.19
N ILE A 8 12.87 -6.81 -11.21
CA ILE A 8 11.90 -7.49 -10.36
C ILE A 8 12.16 -7.11 -8.91
N ILE A 9 11.14 -6.55 -8.24
CA ILE A 9 11.17 -6.27 -6.80
C ILE A 9 10.43 -7.37 -6.05
N ALA A 10 11.14 -8.13 -5.24
CA ALA A 10 10.59 -9.24 -4.46
C ALA A 10 10.06 -8.74 -3.10
N ALA A 11 8.74 -8.82 -2.91
CA ALA A 11 8.07 -8.54 -1.64
C ALA A 11 7.63 -9.82 -0.91
N GLY A 12 7.21 -9.68 0.34
CA GLY A 12 6.73 -10.78 1.18
C GLY A 12 7.84 -11.63 1.80
N GLY A 13 7.47 -12.74 2.46
CA GLY A 13 8.41 -13.54 3.24
C GLY A 13 9.57 -14.16 2.44
N GLY A 14 9.40 -14.36 1.13
CA GLY A 14 10.43 -14.91 0.24
C GLY A 14 11.59 -13.98 -0.06
N GLN A 15 11.47 -12.68 0.23
CA GLN A 15 12.49 -11.67 -0.10
C GLN A 15 13.86 -11.92 0.55
N ASN A 16 13.89 -12.63 1.69
CA ASN A 16 15.15 -12.94 2.39
C ASN A 16 15.78 -14.27 1.95
N ASN A 17 15.15 -15.00 1.03
CA ASN A 17 15.68 -16.25 0.51
C ASN A 17 16.58 -16.00 -0.70
N GLY A 18 17.89 -15.87 -0.46
CA GLY A 18 18.87 -15.59 -1.51
C GLY A 18 18.93 -16.65 -2.62
N LEU A 19 18.67 -17.92 -2.31
CA LEU A 19 18.61 -18.98 -3.33
C LEU A 19 17.40 -18.76 -4.25
N LEU A 20 16.23 -18.45 -3.69
CA LEU A 20 15.02 -18.15 -4.45
C LEU A 20 15.24 -16.96 -5.40
N LEU A 21 15.78 -15.85 -4.87
CA LEU A 21 16.02 -14.65 -5.69
C LEU A 21 17.01 -14.92 -6.83
N ARG A 22 18.10 -15.65 -6.54
CA ARG A 22 19.08 -16.05 -7.56
C ARG A 22 18.44 -16.90 -8.66
N GLU A 23 17.63 -17.88 -8.28
CA GLU A 23 16.97 -18.77 -9.24
C GLU A 23 15.93 -18.04 -10.11
N ILE A 24 15.21 -17.06 -9.55
CA ILE A 24 14.32 -16.18 -10.32
C ILE A 24 15.15 -15.37 -11.33
N ALA A 25 16.27 -14.76 -10.90
CA ALA A 25 17.14 -13.98 -11.78
C ALA A 25 17.71 -14.81 -12.94
N VAL A 26 18.19 -16.04 -12.66
CA VAL A 26 18.72 -16.94 -13.69
C VAL A 26 17.66 -17.34 -14.70
N ARG A 27 16.43 -17.65 -14.26
CA ARG A 27 15.36 -18.12 -15.15
C ARG A 27 14.72 -16.99 -15.97
N THR A 28 14.67 -15.79 -15.42
CA THR A 28 14.07 -14.63 -16.10
C THR A 28 15.08 -13.85 -16.93
N GLY A 29 16.37 -13.93 -16.58
CA GLY A 29 17.40 -13.04 -17.14
C GLY A 29 17.30 -11.60 -16.61
N VAL A 30 16.45 -11.34 -15.63
CA VAL A 30 16.16 -10.01 -15.09
C VAL A 30 16.77 -9.86 -13.69
N SER A 31 17.22 -8.65 -13.36
CA SER A 31 17.72 -8.34 -12.01
C SER A 31 16.59 -8.48 -10.98
N VAL A 32 16.90 -9.06 -9.82
CA VAL A 32 15.93 -9.26 -8.73
C VAL A 32 16.49 -8.64 -7.45
N ALA A 33 15.73 -7.73 -6.85
CA ALA A 33 16.07 -7.06 -5.59
C ALA A 33 14.97 -7.29 -4.53
N PRO A 34 15.32 -7.53 -3.25
CA PRO A 34 14.33 -7.51 -2.18
C PRO A 34 13.73 -6.11 -2.01
N ILE A 35 12.45 -6.04 -1.66
CA ILE A 35 11.76 -4.75 -1.47
C ILE A 35 12.37 -3.88 -0.38
N SER A 36 13.02 -4.48 0.62
CA SER A 36 13.73 -3.76 1.68
C SER A 36 14.89 -2.88 1.18
N GLN A 37 15.44 -3.16 -0.01
CA GLN A 37 16.45 -2.31 -0.64
C GLN A 37 15.86 -1.02 -1.25
N VAL A 38 14.60 -1.07 -1.69
CA VAL A 38 13.93 0.05 -2.37
C VAL A 38 13.05 0.84 -1.40
N LEU A 39 12.48 0.16 -0.42
CA LEU A 39 11.56 0.71 0.57
C LEU A 39 11.98 0.32 1.99
N PRO A 40 12.72 1.19 2.70
CA PRO A 40 13.01 1.00 4.12
C PRO A 40 11.71 0.87 4.92
N GLY A 41 11.66 -0.10 5.84
CA GLY A 41 10.44 -0.37 6.63
C GLY A 41 9.36 -1.15 5.87
N SER A 42 9.71 -1.83 4.77
CA SER A 42 8.82 -2.68 3.98
C SER A 42 8.12 -3.80 4.77
N ASP A 43 8.56 -4.10 5.99
CA ASP A 43 7.90 -5.07 6.89
C ASP A 43 6.45 -4.66 7.21
N ALA A 44 6.15 -3.36 7.17
CA ALA A 44 4.81 -2.83 7.37
C ALA A 44 4.04 -2.61 6.06
N LEU A 45 4.54 -3.09 4.91
CA LEU A 45 3.96 -2.79 3.59
C LEU A 45 2.48 -3.20 3.51
N ASP A 46 2.13 -4.41 3.94
CA ASP A 46 0.75 -4.90 3.88
C ASP A 46 -0.19 -4.04 4.76
N ALA A 47 0.28 -3.66 5.95
CA ALA A 47 -0.46 -2.78 6.85
C ALA A 47 -0.61 -1.36 6.28
N ALA A 48 0.43 -0.83 5.63
CA ALA A 48 0.41 0.46 4.96
C ALA A 48 -0.54 0.45 3.75
N CYS A 49 -0.54 -0.63 2.95
CA CYS A 49 -1.50 -0.84 1.86
C CYS A 49 -2.94 -0.85 2.38
N ALA A 50 -3.22 -1.56 3.49
CA ALA A 50 -4.54 -1.57 4.10
C ALA A 50 -4.96 -0.17 4.61
N ALA A 51 -4.05 0.57 5.25
CA ALA A 51 -4.30 1.93 5.70
C ALA A 51 -4.57 2.89 4.53
N LEU A 52 -3.82 2.75 3.43
CA LEU A 52 -4.03 3.52 2.20
C LEU A 52 -5.40 3.24 1.59
N LEU A 53 -5.81 1.97 1.51
CA LEU A 53 -7.16 1.60 1.03
C LEU A 53 -8.27 2.20 1.92
N ALA A 54 -8.07 2.23 3.24
CA ALA A 54 -9.01 2.88 4.16
C ALA A 54 -9.10 4.40 3.92
N LEU A 55 -7.97 5.07 3.69
CA LEU A 55 -7.95 6.49 3.33
C LEU A 55 -8.67 6.74 2.00
N CYS A 56 -8.38 5.95 0.96
CA CYS A 56 -9.07 6.03 -0.32
C CYS A 56 -10.58 5.86 -0.17
N ARG A 57 -11.05 4.99 0.74
CA ARG A 57 -12.47 4.86 1.05
C ARG A 57 -13.04 6.12 1.71
N ILE A 58 -12.35 6.72 2.66
CA ILE A 58 -12.80 7.93 3.34
C ILE A 58 -12.92 9.10 2.35
N ASP A 59 -12.00 9.18 1.39
CA ASP A 59 -11.94 10.24 0.37
C ASP A 59 -12.74 9.91 -0.92
N ASP A 60 -13.48 8.79 -0.94
CA ASP A 60 -14.25 8.30 -2.11
C ASP A 60 -13.40 8.15 -3.39
N LEU A 61 -12.14 7.74 -3.24
CA LEU A 61 -11.19 7.53 -4.32
C LEU A 61 -11.12 6.05 -4.74
N PRO A 62 -11.27 5.74 -6.04
CA PRO A 62 -11.04 4.39 -6.55
C PRO A 62 -9.57 3.98 -6.34
N ALA A 63 -9.36 2.81 -5.74
CA ALA A 63 -8.01 2.29 -5.43
C ALA A 63 -7.65 1.00 -6.18
N GLY A 64 -8.62 0.36 -6.83
CA GLY A 64 -8.39 -0.82 -7.66
C GLY A 64 -8.11 -0.46 -9.12
N LEU A 65 -7.17 -1.16 -9.76
CA LEU A 65 -6.92 -1.04 -11.20
C LEU A 65 -7.69 -2.13 -11.96
N PRO A 66 -8.66 -1.77 -12.84
CA PRO A 66 -9.43 -2.74 -13.62
C PRO A 66 -8.58 -3.73 -14.41
N ALA A 67 -7.43 -3.29 -14.94
CA ALA A 67 -6.51 -4.15 -15.68
C ALA A 67 -5.91 -5.29 -14.84
N CYS A 68 -5.83 -5.14 -13.52
CA CYS A 68 -5.32 -6.17 -12.60
C CYS A 68 -6.44 -7.08 -12.05
N THR A 69 -7.66 -6.58 -11.93
CA THR A 69 -8.77 -7.27 -11.24
C THR A 69 -9.84 -7.81 -12.18
N GLY A 70 -9.88 -7.36 -13.44
CA GLY A 70 -10.95 -7.66 -14.38
C GLY A 70 -12.26 -6.91 -14.12
N ALA A 71 -12.27 -5.93 -13.20
CA ALA A 71 -13.45 -5.10 -12.96
C ALA A 71 -13.84 -4.31 -14.23
N SER A 72 -15.14 -4.06 -14.44
CA SER A 72 -15.62 -3.30 -15.60
C SER A 72 -15.30 -1.81 -15.53
N ALA A 73 -15.05 -1.27 -14.34
CA ALA A 73 -14.70 0.12 -14.10
C ALA A 73 -13.86 0.25 -12.79
N PRO A 74 -13.13 1.36 -12.59
CA PRO A 74 -12.53 1.68 -11.29
C PRO A 74 -13.60 1.79 -10.20
N VAL A 75 -13.38 1.15 -9.06
CA VAL A 75 -14.32 1.13 -7.94
C VAL A 75 -13.64 1.49 -6.62
N VAL A 76 -14.39 2.15 -5.74
CA VAL A 76 -13.95 2.43 -4.37
C VAL A 76 -14.04 1.15 -3.54
N LEU A 77 -12.95 0.73 -2.91
CA LEU A 77 -12.83 -0.56 -2.21
C LEU A 77 -13.13 -0.47 -0.71
N GLY A 78 -13.60 -1.56 -0.10
CA GLY A 78 -13.86 -1.68 1.35
C GLY A 78 -15.32 -1.46 1.80
N SER A 79 -15.51 -1.23 3.11
CA SER A 79 -16.76 -0.81 3.75
C SER A 79 -16.45 -0.17 5.10
N ILE A 80 -17.20 0.87 5.47
CA ILE A 80 -17.03 1.57 6.75
C ILE A 80 -17.95 0.91 7.77
N HIS A 81 -17.37 0.40 8.85
CA HIS A 81 -18.09 -0.10 10.00
C HIS A 81 -17.79 0.81 11.20
N PRO A 82 -18.74 1.65 11.63
CA PRO A 82 -18.53 2.54 12.76
C PRO A 82 -18.21 1.72 14.02
N GLY A 83 -17.09 2.06 14.67
CA GLY A 83 -16.73 1.52 15.98
C GLY A 83 -17.47 2.27 17.09
N SER A 84 -16.72 2.81 18.06
CA SER A 84 -17.33 3.66 19.08
C SER A 84 -17.86 4.97 18.49
N THR A 85 -19.00 5.43 19.00
CA THR A 85 -19.64 6.70 18.59
C THR A 85 -18.67 7.88 18.68
N ALA A 86 -17.85 7.94 19.74
CA ALA A 86 -16.89 9.02 19.95
C ALA A 86 -15.77 9.04 18.89
N SER A 87 -15.25 7.88 18.47
CA SER A 87 -14.24 7.82 17.41
C SER A 87 -14.84 8.15 16.05
N TRP A 88 -16.07 7.71 15.80
CA TRP A 88 -16.81 8.05 14.58
C TRP A 88 -17.08 9.56 14.46
N GLN A 89 -17.55 10.19 15.54
CA GLN A 89 -17.76 11.64 15.59
C GLN A 89 -16.45 12.42 15.33
N ARG A 90 -15.33 11.99 15.93
CA ARG A 90 -14.02 12.61 15.69
C ARG A 90 -13.60 12.55 14.22
N LEU A 91 -13.79 11.41 13.56
CA LEU A 91 -13.50 11.28 12.13
C LEU A 91 -14.36 12.24 11.29
N LEU A 92 -15.68 12.26 11.53
CA LEU A 92 -16.59 13.14 10.80
C LEU A 92 -16.24 14.62 10.98
N HIS A 93 -15.83 15.02 12.19
CA HIS A 93 -15.37 16.39 12.45
C HIS A 93 -14.11 16.71 11.65
N ALA A 94 -13.11 15.82 11.63
CA ALA A 94 -11.88 16.02 10.86
C ALA A 94 -12.15 16.14 9.35
N MET A 95 -13.08 15.33 8.82
CA MET A 95 -13.48 15.40 7.40
C MET A 95 -14.17 16.73 7.06
N HIS A 96 -15.02 17.26 7.95
CA HIS A 96 -15.73 18.53 7.72
C HIS A 96 -14.87 19.77 7.93
N SER A 97 -13.89 19.72 8.84
CA SER A 97 -13.01 20.87 9.13
C SER A 97 -11.96 21.12 8.04
N GLY A 98 -11.84 20.23 7.04
CA GLY A 98 -10.77 20.27 6.04
C GLY A 98 -9.40 19.90 6.62
N GLU A 99 -9.34 19.40 7.86
CA GLU A 99 -8.14 18.85 8.47
C GLU A 99 -7.87 17.47 7.89
N ARG A 100 -7.17 17.44 6.74
CA ARG A 100 -6.73 16.19 6.10
C ARG A 100 -5.76 15.42 7.01
N GLY A 101 -6.26 14.41 7.72
CA GLY A 101 -5.48 13.36 8.38
C GLY A 101 -4.58 13.84 9.53
N PRO A 102 -4.07 12.94 10.40
CA PRO A 102 -3.39 13.36 11.61
C PRO A 102 -2.14 14.13 11.22
N ALA A 103 -2.10 15.40 11.63
CA ALA A 103 -0.88 16.18 11.67
C ALA A 103 0.20 15.30 12.29
N ALA A 104 1.21 14.96 11.47
CA ALA A 104 2.42 14.31 11.93
C ALA A 104 2.81 14.98 13.24
N THR A 105 2.81 14.19 14.31
CA THR A 105 3.24 14.60 15.63
C THR A 105 4.67 15.13 15.48
N ARG A 106 4.78 16.46 15.34
CA ARG A 106 6.00 17.19 15.67
C ARG A 106 6.18 17.00 17.17
N ARG A 107 6.79 15.87 17.54
CA ARG A 107 7.52 15.76 18.79
C ARG A 107 8.61 16.81 18.69
N ALA A 108 8.41 17.91 19.40
CA ALA A 108 9.49 18.82 19.74
C ALA A 108 10.61 17.98 20.36
N ALA A 109 11.75 17.94 19.67
CA ALA A 109 13.01 17.62 20.31
C ALA A 109 13.24 18.70 21.37
N GLY A 110 13.23 18.28 22.63
CA GLY A 110 13.93 18.96 23.71
C GLY A 110 15.29 18.32 23.89
#